data_AF-A0A1Y2X5G4-F1
#
_entry.id   AF-A0A1Y2X5G4-F1
#
_cell.length_a   1.000
_cell.length_b   1.000
_cell.length_c   1.000
_cell.angle_alpha   90.00
_cell.angle_beta   90.00
_cell.angle_gamma   90.00
#
_symmetry.space_group_name_H-M   'P 1'
#
loop_
_entity.id
_entity.type
_entity.pdbx_description
1 polymer ?
#
loop_
_entity_poly.entity_id
_entity_poly.type
_entity_poly.pdbx_seq_one_letter_code
_entity_poly.pdbx_strand_id
1 'polypeptide(L)'
;MQKILRRVATAERVVAKRTKTKDFKWYKKQKKEQYQDQQQQLALVRGEFEAAKQAVRDEWELGPLAPRRDVGDWAGAKGAIHEARYASYGKISLAMRNRRCQWAGGAYHLNIAEGDRVVLVDGPDKGRIGKIRSINYDNAEVIVEELNKSNVRLQAEIREAETPPTFNIEIPIPISGIRLVHPIKDPATGVTRDVIINQLVHGGFLHDRVSGKRRWSRIVPGLNIAIPWPKKEEKDIKDHKVDTLRIDVENKTFVPTLLRAPMPEAVIDELRNKYSRFRTRHDPEYVARVEAEDKAVEDRRKLMDSMRTPLQEFHRAQREGKKKKGKPRLTKEMLEKIGEVMARNLERTRNGQPLLEAAERSLSSSSSSTPASGETVVAPTPTETTTMTATATAPAEETQPPPPSA
;
A
#
# COMPACT_ATOMS: atom_id res chain seq x y z
N MET A 1 -28.85 -5.14 22.32
CA MET A 1 -27.68 -5.60 21.51
C MET A 1 -26.77 -4.52 20.91
N GLN A 2 -27.27 -3.46 20.26
CA GLN A 2 -26.39 -2.46 19.59
C GLN A 2 -25.35 -1.81 20.52
N LYS A 3 -25.69 -1.63 21.81
CA LYS A 3 -24.80 -1.11 22.86
C LYS A 3 -23.54 -1.98 23.07
N ILE A 4 -23.67 -3.29 22.95
CA ILE A 4 -22.55 -4.24 23.09
C ILE A 4 -21.61 -4.12 21.90
N LEU A 5 -22.14 -4.14 20.67
CA LEU A 5 -21.34 -3.98 19.45
C LEU A 5 -20.60 -2.62 19.44
N ARG A 6 -21.26 -1.55 19.90
CA ARG A 6 -20.61 -0.24 20.08
C ARG A 6 -19.45 -0.31 21.10
N ARG A 7 -19.61 -1.05 22.19
CA ARG A 7 -18.53 -1.28 23.18
C ARG A 7 -17.33 -2.01 22.58
N VAL A 8 -17.57 -3.03 21.76
CA VAL A 8 -16.50 -3.75 21.04
C VAL A 8 -15.80 -2.83 20.05
N ALA A 9 -16.56 -2.18 19.16
CA ALA A 9 -16.01 -1.28 18.15
C ALA A 9 -15.23 -0.11 18.76
N THR A 10 -15.68 0.43 19.89
CA THR A 10 -14.92 1.47 20.63
C THR A 10 -13.63 0.93 21.22
N ALA A 11 -13.62 -0.27 21.78
CA ALA A 11 -12.40 -0.90 22.28
C ALA A 11 -11.40 -1.16 21.14
N GLU A 12 -11.87 -1.65 19.99
CA GLU A 12 -11.03 -1.91 18.80
C GLU A 12 -10.38 -0.63 18.30
N ARG A 13 -11.16 0.46 18.17
CA ARG A 13 -10.63 1.78 17.78
C ARG A 13 -9.58 2.31 18.76
N VAL A 14 -9.79 2.12 20.06
CA VAL A 14 -8.81 2.55 21.08
C VAL A 14 -7.50 1.77 20.96
N VAL A 15 -7.56 0.45 20.75
CA VAL A 15 -6.37 -0.37 20.52
C VAL A 15 -5.68 0.02 19.22
N ALA A 16 -6.41 0.13 18.12
CA ALA A 16 -5.88 0.54 16.82
C ALA A 16 -5.21 1.92 16.85
N LYS A 17 -5.77 2.88 17.60
CA LYS A 17 -5.15 4.20 17.79
C LYS A 17 -3.84 4.10 18.58
N ARG A 18 -3.80 3.27 19.62
CA ARG A 18 -2.60 3.06 20.46
C ARG A 18 -1.50 2.35 19.67
N THR A 19 -1.82 1.30 18.91
CA THR A 19 -0.86 0.62 18.04
C THR A 19 -0.32 1.58 16.99
N LYS A 20 -1.19 2.28 16.23
CA LYS A 20 -0.76 3.30 15.25
C LYS A 20 0.17 4.35 15.86
N THR A 21 -0.09 4.79 17.10
CA THR A 21 0.78 5.76 17.79
C THR A 21 2.15 5.15 18.14
N LYS A 22 2.19 3.91 18.61
CA LYS A 22 3.45 3.18 18.88
C LYS A 22 4.23 2.92 17.59
N ASP A 23 3.55 2.42 16.56
CA ASP A 23 4.14 2.13 15.25
C ASP A 23 4.72 3.39 14.62
N PHE A 24 4.02 4.52 14.74
CA PHE A 24 4.53 5.82 14.27
C PHE A 24 5.76 6.29 15.03
N LYS A 25 5.81 6.09 16.35
CA LYS A 25 7.02 6.39 17.15
C LYS A 25 8.20 5.51 16.73
N TRP A 26 7.96 4.22 16.56
CA TRP A 26 8.98 3.27 16.12
C TRP A 26 9.47 3.58 14.70
N TYR A 27 8.55 3.86 13.77
CA TYR A 27 8.85 4.30 12.41
C TYR A 27 9.72 5.56 12.39
N LYS A 28 9.39 6.57 13.21
CA LYS A 28 10.22 7.79 13.33
C LYS A 28 11.62 7.50 13.85
N LYS A 29 11.75 6.62 14.85
CA LYS A 29 13.05 6.20 15.40
C LYS A 29 13.89 5.50 14.32
N GLN A 30 13.33 4.50 13.66
CA GLN A 30 13.98 3.75 12.58
C GLN A 30 14.38 4.65 11.41
N LYS A 31 13.52 5.60 11.02
CA LYS A 31 13.84 6.57 9.96
C LYS A 31 15.02 7.47 10.35
N LYS A 32 15.13 7.86 11.63
CA LYS A 32 16.25 8.67 12.13
C LYS A 32 17.56 7.86 12.11
N GLU A 33 17.51 6.62 12.58
CA GLU A 33 18.66 5.69 12.54
C GLU A 33 19.13 5.48 11.10
N GLN A 34 18.22 5.12 10.18
CA GLN A 34 18.54 4.97 8.75
C GLN A 34 19.17 6.22 8.13
N TYR A 35 18.68 7.41 8.49
CA TYR A 35 19.26 8.67 7.99
C TYR A 35 20.67 8.90 8.52
N GLN A 36 20.92 8.61 9.81
CA GLN A 36 22.25 8.71 10.40
C GLN A 36 23.23 7.73 9.75
N ASP A 37 22.82 6.48 9.55
CA ASP A 37 23.62 5.46 8.88
C ASP A 37 23.98 5.87 7.44
N GLN A 38 23.00 6.40 6.69
CA GLN A 38 23.24 6.92 5.34
C GLN A 38 24.22 8.09 5.32
N GLN A 39 24.11 9.02 6.28
CA GLN A 39 25.05 10.16 6.36
C GLN A 39 26.47 9.69 6.69
N GLN A 40 26.62 8.71 7.60
CA GLN A 40 27.93 8.12 7.91
C GLN A 40 28.54 7.44 6.68
N GLN A 41 27.74 6.66 5.93
CA GLN A 41 28.20 6.04 4.68
C GLN A 41 28.64 7.07 3.63
N LEU A 42 27.83 8.11 3.43
CA LEU A 42 28.17 9.19 2.50
C LEU A 42 29.43 9.95 2.93
N ALA A 43 29.63 10.16 4.23
CA ALA A 43 30.84 10.78 4.76
C ALA A 43 32.08 9.92 4.49
N LEU A 44 32.00 8.60 4.70
CA LEU A 44 33.08 7.66 4.39
C LEU A 44 33.43 7.68 2.89
N VAL A 45 32.41 7.59 2.02
CA VAL A 45 32.61 7.63 0.56
C VAL A 45 33.22 8.96 0.10
N ARG A 46 32.80 10.08 0.69
CA ARG A 46 33.39 11.40 0.39
C ARG A 46 34.85 11.46 0.82
N GLY A 47 35.18 10.96 2.01
CA GLY A 47 36.56 10.87 2.48
C GLY A 47 37.45 10.01 1.57
N GLU A 48 36.97 8.84 1.15
CA GLU A 48 37.65 7.99 0.17
C GLU A 48 37.89 8.72 -1.16
N PHE A 49 36.89 9.45 -1.65
CA PHE A 49 36.98 10.19 -2.91
C PHE A 49 37.93 11.38 -2.85
N GLU A 50 37.92 12.14 -1.75
CA GLU A 50 38.85 13.25 -1.51
C GLU A 50 40.29 12.75 -1.38
N ALA A 51 40.51 11.66 -0.65
CA ALA A 51 41.82 11.01 -0.54
C ALA A 51 42.31 10.51 -1.91
N ALA A 52 41.43 9.95 -2.75
CA ALA A 52 41.78 9.55 -4.11
C ALA A 52 42.17 10.74 -4.98
N LYS A 53 41.46 11.87 -4.89
CA LYS A 53 41.82 13.10 -5.62
C LYS A 53 43.17 13.66 -5.21
N GLN A 54 43.45 13.69 -3.91
CA GLN A 54 44.76 14.11 -3.40
C GLN A 54 45.85 13.16 -3.90
N ALA A 55 45.60 11.84 -3.88
CA ALA A 55 46.57 10.87 -4.37
C ALA A 55 46.96 11.09 -5.83
N VAL A 56 46.00 11.38 -6.71
CA VAL A 56 46.24 11.70 -8.13
C VAL A 56 47.05 12.98 -8.28
N ARG A 57 46.79 14.02 -7.47
CA ARG A 57 47.55 15.28 -7.52
C ARG A 57 48.99 15.07 -7.07
N ASP A 58 49.19 14.42 -5.93
CA ASP A 58 50.52 14.15 -5.39
C ASP A 58 51.36 13.29 -6.36
N GLU A 59 50.74 12.32 -7.02
CA GLU A 59 51.41 11.47 -8.02
C GLU A 59 51.84 12.28 -9.25
N TRP A 60 51.01 13.24 -9.68
CA TRP A 60 51.35 14.16 -10.76
C TRP A 60 52.45 15.15 -10.38
N GLU A 61 52.41 15.72 -9.17
CA GLU A 61 53.34 16.74 -8.70
C GLU A 61 54.72 16.16 -8.34
N LEU A 62 54.74 14.99 -7.67
CA LEU A 62 55.97 14.38 -7.16
C LEU A 62 56.61 13.42 -8.18
N GLY A 63 55.86 12.95 -9.18
CA GLY A 63 56.34 12.04 -10.23
C GLY A 63 57.07 10.81 -9.64
N PRO A 64 58.39 10.67 -9.83
CA PRO A 64 59.15 9.54 -9.31
C PRO A 64 59.26 9.51 -7.77
N LEU A 65 59.01 10.64 -7.10
CA LEU A 65 59.00 10.76 -5.62
C LEU A 65 57.61 10.53 -5.02
N ALA A 66 56.64 10.08 -5.82
CA ALA A 66 55.29 9.81 -5.32
C ALA A 66 55.33 8.79 -4.16
N PRO A 67 54.64 9.06 -3.05
CA PRO A 67 54.71 8.20 -1.88
C PRO A 67 54.14 6.82 -2.21
N ARG A 68 54.90 5.77 -1.90
CA ARG A 68 54.38 4.40 -1.93
C ARG A 68 53.32 4.28 -0.87
N ARG A 69 52.09 4.26 -1.35
CA ARG A 69 50.92 4.40 -0.51
C ARG A 69 50.54 3.04 0.12
N ASP A 70 50.94 1.93 -0.48
CA ASP A 70 50.61 0.55 -0.10
C ASP A 70 51.56 -0.06 0.96
N VAL A 71 52.11 0.76 1.85
CA VAL A 71 53.05 0.33 2.91
C VAL A 71 52.53 0.73 4.29
N GLY A 72 52.93 0.00 5.34
CA GLY A 72 52.54 0.25 6.74
C GLY A 72 51.39 -0.67 7.21
N ASP A 73 50.62 -0.21 8.20
CA ASP A 73 49.51 -0.97 8.81
C ASP A 73 48.42 -1.39 7.80
N TRP A 74 48.37 -0.72 6.65
CA TRP A 74 47.44 -0.96 5.55
C TRP A 74 48.07 -1.65 4.33
N ALA A 75 49.24 -2.27 4.47
CA ALA A 75 49.89 -3.00 3.38
C ALA A 75 48.94 -4.07 2.80
N GLY A 76 48.68 -4.00 1.49
CA GLY A 76 47.76 -4.90 0.78
C GLY A 76 46.27 -4.60 1.00
N ALA A 77 45.93 -3.62 1.85
CA ALA A 77 44.56 -3.17 2.11
C ALA A 77 44.23 -1.83 1.44
N LYS A 78 45.22 -1.16 0.84
CA LYS A 78 45.01 0.15 0.26
C LYS A 78 44.22 0.08 -1.04
N GLY A 79 43.25 0.99 -1.17
CA GLY A 79 42.32 0.98 -2.31
C GLY A 79 41.24 -0.09 -2.19
N ALA A 80 41.24 -0.90 -1.13
CA ALA A 80 40.12 -1.76 -0.81
C ALA A 80 38.97 -0.95 -0.21
N ILE A 81 37.75 -1.37 -0.51
CA ILE A 81 36.53 -0.78 0.04
C ILE A 81 36.48 -1.06 1.55
N HIS A 82 36.17 -0.03 2.33
CA HIS A 82 35.93 -0.18 3.75
C HIS A 82 34.73 -1.10 4.01
N GLU A 83 34.83 -2.00 4.98
CA GLU A 83 33.78 -3.00 5.26
C GLU A 83 32.42 -2.36 5.51
N ALA A 84 32.35 -1.25 6.26
CA ALA A 84 31.10 -0.53 6.50
C ALA A 84 30.35 -0.12 5.21
N ARG A 85 31.08 0.12 4.10
CA ARG A 85 30.50 0.44 2.80
C ARG A 85 29.95 -0.80 2.09
N TYR A 86 30.57 -1.97 2.29
CA TYR A 86 30.06 -3.25 1.78
C TYR A 86 28.90 -3.78 2.63
N ALA A 87 29.03 -3.77 3.95
CA ALA A 87 28.04 -4.21 4.93
C ALA A 87 26.86 -3.24 5.10
N SER A 88 26.64 -2.32 4.15
CA SER A 88 25.58 -1.32 4.22
C SER A 88 24.20 -1.95 4.00
N TYR A 89 23.69 -2.63 5.03
CA TYR A 89 22.33 -3.16 5.15
C TYR A 89 21.29 -2.07 5.45
N GLY A 90 21.49 -0.85 4.94
CA GLY A 90 20.53 0.24 5.11
C GLY A 90 19.30 -0.03 4.26
N LYS A 91 18.18 -0.44 4.87
CA LYS A 91 16.91 -0.64 4.16
C LYS A 91 16.52 0.62 3.41
N ILE A 92 16.46 0.51 2.08
CA ILE A 92 16.13 1.62 1.21
C ILE A 92 14.61 1.88 1.25
N SER A 93 14.22 3.16 1.22
CA SER A 93 12.81 3.53 1.15
C SER A 93 12.11 2.92 -0.07
N LEU A 94 10.83 2.57 0.06
CA LEU A 94 10.05 2.01 -1.05
C LEU A 94 10.07 2.89 -2.32
N ALA A 95 10.04 4.21 -2.17
CA ALA A 95 10.11 5.15 -3.29
C ALA A 95 11.43 5.03 -4.06
N MET A 96 12.55 4.91 -3.35
CA MET A 96 13.86 4.70 -3.98
C MET A 96 13.97 3.32 -4.64
N ARG A 97 13.41 2.27 -4.03
CA ARG A 97 13.35 0.93 -4.64
C ARG A 97 12.56 0.94 -5.93
N ASN A 98 11.39 1.61 -5.94
CA ASN A 98 10.59 1.77 -7.15
C ASN A 98 11.32 2.54 -8.24
N ARG A 99 12.11 3.57 -7.90
CA ARG A 99 12.97 4.27 -8.88
C ARG A 99 14.02 3.34 -9.48
N ARG A 100 14.69 2.53 -8.65
CA ARG A 100 15.68 1.55 -9.13
C ARG A 100 15.05 0.50 -10.06
N CYS A 101 13.86 0.03 -9.73
CA CYS A 101 13.14 -1.01 -10.48
C CYS A 101 12.20 -0.48 -11.57
N GLN A 102 12.20 0.82 -11.87
CA GLN A 102 11.18 1.44 -12.74
C GLN A 102 11.16 0.84 -14.15
N TRP A 103 12.35 0.55 -14.70
CA TRP A 103 12.46 -0.06 -16.03
C TRP A 103 12.03 -1.53 -16.05
N ALA A 104 12.04 -2.21 -14.90
CA ALA A 104 11.78 -3.64 -14.75
C ALA A 104 10.40 -3.96 -14.14
N GLY A 105 9.45 -3.02 -14.19
CA GLY A 105 8.07 -3.20 -13.75
C GLY A 105 7.75 -2.69 -12.34
N GLY A 106 8.75 -2.40 -11.50
CA GLY A 106 8.58 -1.87 -10.13
C GLY A 106 9.08 -2.81 -9.03
N ALA A 107 9.08 -2.35 -7.76
CA ALA A 107 9.65 -3.13 -6.64
C ALA A 107 8.77 -4.32 -6.21
N TYR A 108 7.46 -4.24 -6.40
CA TYR A 108 6.53 -5.33 -6.02
C TYR A 108 6.43 -6.44 -7.07
N HIS A 109 6.65 -6.10 -8.35
CA HIS A 109 6.47 -6.98 -9.50
C HIS A 109 7.70 -6.89 -10.39
N LEU A 110 8.83 -7.34 -9.85
CA LEU A 110 10.10 -7.30 -10.55
C LEU A 110 10.11 -8.33 -11.69
N ASN A 111 10.43 -7.88 -12.91
CA ASN A 111 10.46 -8.71 -14.13
C ASN A 111 11.83 -9.35 -14.43
N ILE A 112 12.68 -9.45 -13.41
CA ILE A 112 14.03 -10.00 -13.48
C ILE A 112 14.12 -11.13 -12.46
N ALA A 113 14.84 -12.20 -12.82
CA ALA A 113 15.09 -13.34 -11.95
C ALA A 113 16.57 -13.76 -11.98
N GLU A 114 16.94 -14.55 -10.99
CA GLU A 114 18.24 -15.22 -10.94
C GLU A 114 18.42 -16.11 -12.19
N GLY A 115 19.62 -16.09 -12.78
CA GLY A 115 19.94 -16.77 -14.03
C GLY A 115 19.65 -15.97 -15.31
N ASP A 116 19.03 -14.78 -15.23
CA ASP A 116 18.88 -13.91 -16.40
C ASP A 116 20.24 -13.35 -16.86
N ARG A 117 20.42 -13.21 -18.18
CA ARG A 117 21.57 -12.53 -18.79
C ARG A 117 21.34 -11.03 -18.78
N VAL A 118 22.26 -10.29 -18.20
CA VAL A 118 22.16 -8.83 -18.09
C VAL A 118 23.43 -8.13 -18.54
N VAL A 119 23.27 -6.93 -19.07
CA VAL A 119 24.37 -6.02 -19.41
C VAL A 119 24.47 -4.91 -18.37
N LEU A 120 25.68 -4.56 -17.98
CA LEU A 120 25.95 -3.43 -17.10
C LEU A 120 25.94 -2.13 -17.91
N VAL A 121 25.13 -1.16 -17.49
CA VAL A 121 25.04 0.17 -18.09
C VAL A 121 25.93 1.18 -17.38
N ASP A 122 26.11 1.00 -16.07
CA ASP A 122 26.85 1.89 -15.20
C ASP A 122 27.95 1.13 -14.43
N GLY A 123 29.00 1.84 -14.02
CA GLY A 123 30.13 1.31 -13.25
C GLY A 123 31.38 1.01 -14.08
N PRO A 124 32.43 0.45 -13.46
CA PRO A 124 33.71 0.16 -14.11
C PRO A 124 33.60 -0.85 -15.26
N ASP A 125 32.74 -1.86 -15.08
CA ASP A 125 32.51 -2.96 -16.02
C ASP A 125 31.40 -2.69 -17.04
N LYS A 126 31.20 -1.42 -17.43
CA LYS A 126 30.16 -1.01 -18.37
C LYS A 126 30.27 -1.74 -19.72
N GLY A 127 29.15 -2.23 -20.22
CA GLY A 127 29.03 -2.95 -21.50
C GLY A 127 29.31 -4.45 -21.42
N ARG A 128 29.80 -4.95 -20.27
CA ARG A 128 29.98 -6.39 -20.06
C ARG A 128 28.65 -7.07 -19.78
N ILE A 129 28.52 -8.31 -20.26
CA ILE A 129 27.34 -9.16 -20.09
C ILE A 129 27.68 -10.23 -19.06
N GLY A 130 26.81 -10.41 -18.07
CA GLY A 130 26.93 -11.45 -17.06
C GLY A 130 25.58 -12.09 -16.74
N LYS A 131 25.59 -13.10 -15.89
CA LYS A 131 24.36 -13.74 -15.37
C LYS A 131 24.09 -13.27 -13.96
N ILE A 132 22.82 -13.13 -13.61
CA ILE A 132 22.44 -12.77 -12.25
C ILE A 132 22.62 -13.99 -11.33
N ARG A 133 23.45 -13.82 -10.30
CA ARG A 133 23.67 -14.82 -9.24
C ARG A 133 22.57 -14.77 -8.18
N SER A 134 22.31 -13.58 -7.64
CA SER A 134 21.32 -13.39 -6.58
C SER A 134 20.71 -11.99 -6.65
N ILE A 135 19.47 -11.87 -6.18
CA ILE A 135 18.73 -10.61 -6.15
C ILE A 135 18.35 -10.26 -4.72
N ASN A 136 18.73 -9.07 -4.28
CA ASN A 136 18.27 -8.49 -3.02
C ASN A 136 17.05 -7.60 -3.26
N TYR A 137 15.86 -8.13 -2.95
CA TYR A 137 14.58 -7.43 -3.08
C TYR A 137 14.42 -6.24 -2.11
N ASP A 138 15.13 -6.26 -0.99
CA ASP A 138 15.03 -5.20 0.02
C ASP A 138 15.78 -3.93 -0.40
N ASN A 139 16.89 -4.05 -1.12
CA ASN A 139 17.65 -2.89 -1.60
C ASN A 139 17.47 -2.63 -3.11
N ALA A 140 16.77 -3.53 -3.82
CA ALA A 140 16.69 -3.51 -5.28
C ALA A 140 18.10 -3.54 -5.92
N GLU A 141 18.90 -4.51 -5.47
CA GLU A 141 20.28 -4.74 -5.87
C GLU A 141 20.47 -6.16 -6.38
N VAL A 142 21.46 -6.34 -7.25
CA VAL A 142 21.73 -7.58 -7.97
C VAL A 142 23.21 -7.87 -7.92
N ILE A 143 23.56 -9.11 -7.60
CA ILE A 143 24.92 -9.61 -7.72
C ILE A 143 25.01 -10.34 -9.05
N VAL A 144 25.94 -9.91 -9.89
CA VAL A 144 26.18 -10.46 -11.22
C VAL A 144 27.45 -11.30 -11.15
N GLU A 145 27.38 -12.51 -11.70
CA GLU A 145 28.50 -13.44 -11.72
C GLU A 145 29.71 -12.81 -12.42
N GLU A 146 30.83 -12.88 -11.72
CA GLU A 146 32.16 -12.45 -12.14
C GLU A 146 32.35 -10.96 -12.49
N LEU A 147 31.31 -10.13 -12.34
CA LEU A 147 31.34 -8.71 -12.70
C LEU A 147 31.30 -7.81 -11.47
N ASN A 148 31.82 -6.59 -11.62
CA ASN A 148 31.90 -5.58 -10.56
C ASN A 148 32.61 -6.09 -9.30
N LYS A 149 33.71 -6.80 -9.52
CA LYS A 149 34.61 -7.33 -8.50
C LYS A 149 35.45 -6.20 -7.91
N SER A 150 35.52 -6.15 -6.58
CA SER A 150 36.39 -5.21 -5.88
C SER A 150 37.04 -5.87 -4.67
N ASN A 151 38.20 -5.34 -4.29
CA ASN A 151 38.85 -5.72 -3.05
C ASN A 151 38.09 -5.09 -1.88
N VAL A 152 37.59 -5.92 -0.96
CA VAL A 152 37.01 -5.50 0.30
C VAL A 152 37.98 -5.87 1.41
N ARG A 153 38.16 -4.95 2.36
CA ARG A 153 39.01 -5.15 3.52
C ARG A 153 38.28 -5.99 4.57
N LEU A 154 38.96 -6.99 5.12
CA LEU A 154 38.48 -7.74 6.29
C LEU A 154 38.93 -7.12 7.61
N GLN A 155 38.07 -7.22 8.62
CA GLN A 155 38.44 -6.95 10.01
C GLN A 155 39.39 -8.03 10.54
N ALA A 156 40.28 -7.63 11.44
CA ALA A 156 41.24 -8.53 12.06
C ALA A 156 40.57 -9.64 12.89
N GLU A 157 39.33 -9.43 13.36
CA GLU A 157 38.58 -10.38 14.19
C GLU A 157 38.02 -11.58 13.40
N ILE A 158 37.66 -11.35 12.13
CA ILE A 158 37.10 -12.39 11.24
C ILE A 158 38.21 -13.08 10.45
N ARG A 159 39.39 -12.43 10.37
CA ARG A 159 40.52 -12.88 9.58
C ARG A 159 41.23 -14.05 10.26
N GLU A 160 41.36 -15.16 9.55
CA GLU A 160 42.28 -16.24 9.92
C GLU A 160 43.74 -15.81 9.67
N ALA A 161 44.68 -16.26 10.49
CA ALA A 161 46.06 -15.76 10.49
C ALA A 161 46.79 -15.86 9.13
N GLU A 162 46.41 -16.80 8.28
CA GLU A 162 47.03 -17.03 6.96
C GLU A 162 46.32 -16.30 5.80
N THR A 163 45.15 -15.72 6.05
CA THR A 163 44.36 -15.08 5.00
C THR A 163 44.82 -13.65 4.72
N PRO A 164 44.88 -13.22 3.43
CA PRO A 164 45.25 -11.85 3.10
C PRO A 164 44.25 -10.85 3.70
N PRO A 165 44.68 -9.60 4.00
CA PRO A 165 43.81 -8.58 4.58
C PRO A 165 42.66 -8.14 3.66
N THR A 166 42.71 -8.51 2.38
CA THR A 166 41.72 -8.16 1.35
C THR A 166 41.23 -9.38 0.60
N PHE A 167 39.94 -9.36 0.27
CA PHE A 167 39.30 -10.38 -0.55
C PHE A 167 38.57 -9.72 -1.72
N ASN A 168 38.66 -10.36 -2.89
CA ASN A 168 37.99 -9.87 -4.08
C ASN A 168 36.58 -10.47 -4.17
N ILE A 169 35.57 -9.63 -4.03
CA ILE A 169 34.16 -10.04 -4.04
C ILE A 169 33.32 -9.20 -4.99
N GLU A 170 32.24 -9.80 -5.50
CA GLU A 170 31.26 -9.15 -6.38
C GLU A 170 30.44 -8.14 -5.57
N ILE A 171 30.53 -6.84 -5.92
CA ILE A 171 29.72 -5.82 -5.25
C ILE A 171 28.31 -5.83 -5.85
N PRO A 172 27.25 -5.79 -5.00
CA PRO A 172 25.88 -5.62 -5.47
C PRO A 172 25.67 -4.33 -6.29
N ILE A 173 25.05 -4.46 -7.45
CA ILE A 173 24.73 -3.36 -8.37
C ILE A 173 23.24 -3.02 -8.26
N PRO A 174 22.81 -1.75 -8.22
CA PRO A 174 21.39 -1.42 -8.25
C PRO A 174 20.74 -1.88 -9.56
N ILE A 175 19.48 -2.31 -9.51
CA ILE A 175 18.72 -2.76 -10.69
C ILE A 175 18.68 -1.70 -11.80
N SER A 176 18.76 -0.41 -11.46
CA SER A 176 18.80 0.68 -12.45
C SER A 176 20.05 0.66 -13.34
N GLY A 177 21.16 0.10 -12.86
CA GLY A 177 22.45 0.05 -13.56
C GLY A 177 22.61 -1.15 -14.49
N ILE A 178 21.59 -2.01 -14.62
CA ILE A 178 21.60 -3.21 -15.47
C ILE A 178 20.44 -3.20 -16.48
N ARG A 179 20.59 -3.91 -17.60
CA ARG A 179 19.50 -4.17 -18.55
C ARG A 179 19.46 -5.65 -18.95
N LEU A 180 18.27 -6.16 -19.24
CA LEU A 180 18.09 -7.56 -19.64
C LEU A 180 18.59 -7.74 -21.08
N VAL A 181 19.36 -8.80 -21.33
CA VAL A 181 19.78 -9.23 -22.66
C VAL A 181 19.04 -10.50 -23.00
N HIS A 182 18.31 -10.49 -24.10
CA HIS A 182 17.58 -11.67 -24.57
C HIS A 182 17.69 -11.80 -26.09
N PRO A 183 17.93 -13.00 -26.63
CA PRO A 183 17.91 -13.23 -28.06
C PRO A 183 16.48 -13.08 -28.59
N ILE A 184 16.28 -12.16 -29.53
CA ILE A 184 15.01 -11.94 -30.23
C ILE A 184 15.20 -12.29 -31.71
N LYS A 185 14.17 -12.87 -32.33
CA LYS A 185 14.14 -13.12 -33.77
C LYS A 185 13.63 -11.88 -34.49
N ASP A 186 14.43 -11.36 -35.40
CA ASP A 186 14.02 -10.25 -36.27
C ASP A 186 12.92 -10.75 -37.24
N PRO A 187 11.76 -10.08 -37.35
CA PRO A 187 10.65 -10.56 -38.18
C PRO A 187 10.96 -10.49 -39.68
N ALA A 188 11.82 -9.56 -40.11
CA ALA A 188 12.15 -9.36 -41.52
C ALA A 188 13.25 -10.31 -42.03
N THR A 189 14.24 -10.64 -41.19
CA THR A 189 15.42 -11.43 -41.59
C THR A 189 15.39 -12.85 -41.03
N GLY A 190 14.58 -13.13 -39.99
CA GLY A 190 14.52 -14.43 -39.33
C GLY A 190 15.74 -14.78 -38.48
N VAL A 191 16.75 -13.91 -38.41
CA VAL A 191 17.98 -14.15 -37.65
C VAL A 191 17.76 -13.82 -36.17
N THR A 192 18.21 -14.70 -35.29
CA THR A 192 18.25 -14.45 -33.84
C THR A 192 19.44 -13.55 -33.49
N ARG A 193 19.19 -12.43 -32.83
CA ARG A 193 20.23 -11.52 -32.34
C ARG A 193 20.02 -11.25 -30.87
N ASP A 194 21.12 -11.11 -30.13
CA ASP A 194 21.07 -10.67 -28.73
C ASP A 194 20.69 -9.19 -28.69
N VAL A 195 19.58 -8.88 -28.03
CA VAL A 195 19.05 -7.51 -27.94
C VAL A 195 19.06 -7.07 -26.47
N ILE A 196 19.46 -5.82 -26.24
CA ILE A 196 19.36 -5.16 -24.94
C ILE A 196 17.94 -4.61 -24.80
N ILE A 197 17.25 -5.01 -23.74
CA ILE A 197 15.89 -4.60 -23.46
C ILE A 197 15.90 -3.39 -22.53
N ASN A 198 15.35 -2.29 -23.03
CA ASN A 198 15.29 -1.03 -22.29
C ASN A 198 14.27 -1.05 -21.15
N GLN A 199 13.11 -1.67 -21.37
CA GLN A 199 11.99 -1.67 -20.43
C GLN A 199 11.23 -3.00 -20.46
N LEU A 200 10.73 -3.43 -19.30
CA LEU A 200 9.88 -4.60 -19.10
C LEU A 200 8.64 -4.22 -18.31
N VAL A 201 7.49 -4.64 -18.79
CA VAL A 201 6.19 -4.49 -18.13
C VAL A 201 5.63 -5.87 -17.82
N HIS A 202 4.90 -6.00 -16.71
CA HIS A 202 4.22 -7.25 -16.39
C HIS A 202 2.87 -7.33 -17.13
N GLY A 203 2.52 -8.50 -17.64
CA GLY A 203 1.21 -8.79 -18.24
C GLY A 203 0.70 -10.17 -17.83
N GLY A 204 -0.58 -10.43 -18.08
CA GLY A 204 -1.21 -11.72 -17.74
C GLY A 204 -1.15 -12.04 -16.24
N PHE A 205 -1.44 -11.05 -15.39
CA PHE A 205 -1.36 -11.21 -13.95
C PHE A 205 -2.44 -12.16 -13.42
N LEU A 206 -2.02 -13.27 -12.81
CA LEU A 206 -2.87 -14.28 -12.20
C LEU A 206 -2.49 -14.48 -10.74
N HIS A 207 -3.48 -14.31 -9.85
CA HIS A 207 -3.33 -14.54 -8.42
C HIS A 207 -4.16 -15.75 -8.01
N ASP A 208 -3.48 -16.82 -7.60
CA ASP A 208 -4.12 -17.97 -7.00
C ASP A 208 -4.30 -17.72 -5.49
N ARG A 209 -5.55 -17.55 -5.05
CA ARG A 209 -5.89 -17.29 -3.64
C ARG A 209 -5.62 -18.51 -2.73
N VAL A 210 -5.73 -19.73 -3.26
CA VAL A 210 -5.55 -20.96 -2.48
C VAL A 210 -4.06 -21.21 -2.24
N SER A 211 -3.25 -21.16 -3.29
CA SER A 211 -1.80 -21.35 -3.17
C SER A 211 -1.07 -20.09 -2.68
N GLY A 212 -1.71 -18.92 -2.68
CA GLY A 212 -1.08 -17.62 -2.45
C GLY A 212 -0.09 -17.19 -3.55
N LYS A 213 0.08 -18.01 -4.61
CA LYS A 213 1.07 -17.81 -5.67
C LYS A 213 0.57 -16.75 -6.65
N ARG A 214 1.49 -15.87 -7.07
CA ARG A 214 1.26 -14.85 -8.10
C ARG A 214 2.10 -15.22 -9.31
N ARG A 215 1.49 -15.26 -10.49
CA ARG A 215 2.15 -15.53 -11.77
C ARG A 215 1.88 -14.38 -12.72
N TRP A 216 2.89 -13.96 -13.44
CA TRP A 216 2.78 -12.98 -14.51
C TRP A 216 3.86 -13.23 -15.55
N SER A 217 3.61 -12.74 -16.76
CA SER A 217 4.56 -12.74 -17.86
C SER A 217 5.26 -11.40 -17.96
N ARG A 218 6.55 -11.42 -18.31
CA ARG A 218 7.33 -10.21 -18.59
C ARG A 218 7.24 -9.89 -20.07
N ILE A 219 6.82 -8.68 -20.40
CA ILE A 219 6.51 -8.24 -21.75
C ILE A 219 7.37 -7.03 -22.09
N VAL A 220 7.97 -7.03 -23.28
CA VAL A 220 8.65 -5.86 -23.82
C VAL A 220 7.59 -4.91 -24.39
N PRO A 221 7.42 -3.69 -23.85
CA PRO A 221 6.43 -2.74 -24.36
C PRO A 221 6.77 -2.36 -25.81
N GLY A 222 5.74 -2.11 -26.62
CA GLY A 222 5.86 -1.80 -28.04
C GLY A 222 5.95 -3.03 -28.94
N LEU A 223 6.83 -3.99 -28.61
CA LEU A 223 6.95 -5.24 -29.37
C LEU A 223 5.94 -6.32 -28.92
N ASN A 224 5.39 -6.19 -27.71
CA ASN A 224 4.48 -7.16 -27.08
C ASN A 224 5.03 -8.60 -27.06
N ILE A 225 6.36 -8.75 -27.06
CA ILE A 225 7.04 -10.03 -26.98
C ILE A 225 7.11 -10.43 -25.50
N ALA A 226 6.54 -11.57 -25.16
CA ALA A 226 6.65 -12.17 -23.84
C ALA A 226 7.98 -12.91 -23.71
N ILE A 227 8.79 -12.55 -22.73
CA ILE A 227 10.08 -13.20 -22.48
C ILE A 227 9.87 -14.31 -21.44
N PRO A 228 10.26 -15.56 -21.73
CA PRO A 228 10.12 -16.65 -20.77
C PRO A 228 11.04 -16.43 -19.57
N TRP A 229 10.60 -16.77 -18.36
CA TRP A 229 11.44 -16.75 -17.16
C TRP A 229 12.62 -17.74 -17.29
N PRO A 230 13.77 -17.46 -16.65
CA PRO A 230 14.87 -18.40 -16.61
C PRO A 230 14.44 -19.67 -15.86
N LYS A 231 15.02 -20.81 -16.25
CA LYS A 231 14.80 -22.08 -15.54
C LYS A 231 15.39 -21.96 -14.15
N LYS A 232 14.53 -22.05 -13.12
CA LYS A 232 14.97 -22.07 -11.73
C LYS A 232 15.37 -23.48 -11.37
N GLU A 233 16.47 -23.62 -10.65
CA GLU A 233 16.81 -24.87 -9.99
C GLU A 233 15.73 -25.16 -8.95
N GLU A 234 15.17 -26.37 -9.00
CA GLU A 234 14.21 -26.80 -8.00
C GLU A 234 14.95 -26.95 -6.69
N LYS A 235 14.45 -26.30 -5.63
CA LYS A 235 15.04 -26.44 -4.31
C LYS A 235 14.78 -27.86 -3.84
N ASP A 236 15.84 -28.57 -3.48
CA ASP A 236 15.74 -29.87 -2.81
C ASP A 236 15.11 -29.66 -1.42
N ILE A 237 13.79 -29.84 -1.35
CA ILE A 237 13.08 -29.87 -0.07
C ILE A 237 13.31 -31.27 0.50
N LYS A 238 14.14 -31.34 1.54
CA LYS A 238 14.46 -32.59 2.24
C LYS A 238 13.51 -32.72 3.42
N ASP A 239 12.94 -33.91 3.57
CA ASP A 239 12.16 -34.25 4.75
C ASP A 239 13.11 -34.45 5.93
N HIS A 240 12.87 -33.72 7.01
CA HIS A 240 13.61 -33.87 8.25
C HIS A 240 12.90 -34.85 9.19
N LYS A 241 13.64 -35.46 10.12
CA LYS A 241 13.08 -36.40 11.10
C LYS A 241 12.01 -35.78 12.02
N VAL A 242 12.03 -34.45 12.18
CA VAL A 242 11.06 -33.69 12.98
C VAL A 242 9.76 -33.43 12.19
N ASP A 243 9.79 -33.62 10.88
CA ASP A 243 8.61 -33.42 10.05
C ASP A 243 7.62 -34.57 10.22
N THR A 244 6.34 -34.24 10.03
CA THR A 244 5.27 -35.24 10.08
C THR A 244 5.23 -36.02 8.77
N LEU A 245 4.97 -37.32 8.85
CA LEU A 245 4.82 -38.15 7.67
C LEU A 245 3.57 -37.71 6.89
N ARG A 246 3.67 -37.76 5.56
CA ARG A 246 2.55 -37.40 4.67
C ARG A 246 1.25 -38.12 5.00
N ILE A 247 1.35 -39.40 5.36
CA ILE A 247 0.20 -40.24 5.73
C ILE A 247 -0.52 -39.62 6.93
N ASP A 248 0.21 -39.21 7.97
CA ASP A 248 -0.37 -38.61 9.18
C ASP A 248 -0.98 -37.24 8.92
N VAL A 249 -0.40 -36.45 8.02
CA VAL A 249 -0.92 -35.12 7.63
C VAL A 249 -2.21 -35.23 6.81
N GLU A 250 -2.28 -36.19 5.88
CA GLU A 250 -3.45 -36.37 5.01
C GLU A 250 -4.60 -37.13 5.69
N ASN A 251 -4.35 -37.76 6.84
CA ASN A 251 -5.35 -38.48 7.61
C ASN A 251 -6.49 -37.56 8.10
N LYS A 252 -7.67 -37.70 7.49
CA LYS A 252 -8.88 -36.95 7.85
C LYS A 252 -9.58 -37.57 9.07
N THR A 253 -9.18 -37.14 10.26
CA THR A 253 -9.73 -37.64 11.54
C THR A 253 -10.92 -36.83 12.07
N PHE A 254 -11.10 -35.59 11.62
CA PHE A 254 -12.17 -34.73 12.10
C PHE A 254 -13.54 -35.16 11.56
N VAL A 255 -14.40 -35.63 12.46
CA VAL A 255 -15.80 -35.96 12.18
C VAL A 255 -16.70 -34.89 12.83
N PRO A 256 -17.41 -34.06 12.05
CA PRO A 256 -18.27 -33.03 12.61
C PRO A 256 -19.46 -33.67 13.33
N THR A 257 -19.71 -33.25 14.56
CA THR A 257 -20.84 -33.70 15.39
C THR A 257 -21.76 -32.55 15.76
N LEU A 258 -23.07 -32.77 15.72
CA LEU A 258 -24.07 -31.73 16.02
C LEU A 258 -24.47 -31.70 17.51
N LEU A 259 -24.63 -32.88 18.12
CA LEU A 259 -25.12 -33.04 19.50
C LEU A 259 -24.04 -32.79 20.56
N ARG A 260 -22.78 -33.06 20.23
CA ARG A 260 -21.63 -32.83 21.11
C ARG A 260 -20.69 -31.82 20.46
N ALA A 261 -20.13 -30.93 21.27
CA ALA A 261 -19.09 -30.04 20.84
C ALA A 261 -17.84 -30.84 20.41
N PRO A 262 -17.06 -30.35 19.42
CA PRO A 262 -15.85 -31.04 18.94
C PRO A 262 -14.73 -31.10 19.98
N MET A 263 -14.82 -30.28 21.02
CA MET A 263 -13.86 -30.19 22.12
C MET A 263 -14.60 -29.93 23.44
N PRO A 264 -14.02 -30.26 24.60
CA PRO A 264 -14.62 -29.97 25.90
C PRO A 264 -14.85 -28.47 26.10
N GLU A 265 -15.93 -28.11 26.80
CA GLU A 265 -16.32 -26.71 27.01
C GLU A 265 -15.26 -25.91 27.77
N ALA A 266 -14.52 -26.55 28.68
CA ALA A 266 -13.43 -25.91 29.43
C ALA A 266 -12.36 -25.29 28.53
N VAL A 267 -12.08 -25.89 27.37
CA VAL A 267 -11.05 -25.41 26.44
C VAL A 267 -11.51 -24.15 25.69
N ILE A 268 -12.82 -23.87 25.65
CA ILE A 268 -13.33 -22.62 25.05
C ILE A 268 -12.83 -21.40 25.83
N ASP A 269 -12.71 -21.51 27.15
CA ASP A 269 -12.24 -20.43 28.01
C ASP A 269 -10.71 -20.21 27.89
N GLU A 270 -9.97 -21.21 27.41
CA GLU A 270 -8.55 -21.10 27.06
C GLU A 270 -8.35 -20.45 25.68
N LEU A 271 -9.13 -20.88 24.68
CA LEU A 271 -9.06 -20.33 23.32
C LEU A 271 -9.45 -18.84 23.28
N ARG A 272 -10.37 -18.43 24.15
CA ARG A 272 -10.82 -17.04 24.24
C ARG A 272 -11.10 -16.64 25.68
N ASN A 273 -10.73 -15.40 26.02
CA ASN A 273 -11.08 -14.86 27.33
C ASN A 273 -12.61 -14.61 27.43
N LYS A 274 -13.27 -15.36 28.32
CA LYS A 274 -14.71 -15.30 28.64
C LYS A 274 -15.23 -13.90 28.95
N TYR A 275 -14.41 -13.09 29.62
CA TYR A 275 -14.74 -11.73 30.07
C TYR A 275 -14.12 -10.64 29.19
N SER A 276 -13.65 -11.01 27.99
CA SER A 276 -13.07 -10.07 27.05
C SER A 276 -14.07 -8.98 26.65
N ARG A 277 -13.58 -7.73 26.60
CA ARG A 277 -14.33 -6.59 26.06
C ARG A 277 -14.62 -6.70 24.56
N PHE A 278 -13.89 -7.59 23.86
CA PHE A 278 -14.04 -7.88 22.43
C PHE A 278 -14.99 -9.06 22.14
N ARG A 279 -15.62 -9.64 23.18
CA ARG A 279 -16.58 -10.73 23.01
C ARG A 279 -17.78 -10.22 22.19
N THR A 280 -18.08 -10.91 21.09
CA THR A 280 -19.24 -10.64 20.21
C THR A 280 -20.32 -11.70 20.32
N ARG A 281 -19.94 -12.94 20.62
CA ARG A 281 -20.85 -14.09 20.81
C ARG A 281 -21.19 -14.26 22.29
N HIS A 282 -22.39 -13.84 22.68
CA HIS A 282 -22.92 -13.88 24.05
C HIS A 282 -24.02 -14.92 24.20
N ASP A 283 -24.20 -15.38 25.45
CA ASP A 283 -25.24 -16.33 25.82
C ASP A 283 -26.61 -15.61 25.83
N PRO A 284 -27.72 -16.30 25.49
CA PRO A 284 -29.04 -15.67 25.40
C PRO A 284 -29.50 -15.05 26.72
N GLU A 285 -29.16 -15.67 27.85
CA GLU A 285 -29.43 -15.14 29.19
C GLU A 285 -28.75 -13.79 29.43
N TYR A 286 -27.49 -13.65 29.00
CA TYR A 286 -26.76 -12.39 29.11
C TYR A 286 -27.42 -11.29 28.28
N VAL A 287 -27.85 -11.63 27.06
CA VAL A 287 -28.55 -10.69 26.18
C VAL A 287 -29.88 -10.26 26.79
N ALA A 288 -30.68 -11.21 27.27
CA ALA A 288 -31.95 -10.93 27.94
C ALA A 288 -31.77 -10.03 29.17
N ARG A 289 -30.74 -10.28 29.97
CA ARG A 289 -30.40 -9.42 31.13
C ARG A 289 -30.06 -8.00 30.71
N VAL A 290 -29.22 -7.81 29.69
CA VAL A 290 -28.85 -6.48 29.19
C VAL A 290 -30.06 -5.74 28.59
N GLU A 291 -30.96 -6.47 27.92
CA GLU A 291 -32.18 -5.89 27.37
C GLU A 291 -33.20 -5.54 28.46
N ALA A 292 -33.31 -6.34 29.51
CA ALA A 292 -34.12 -6.03 30.68
C ALA A 292 -33.59 -4.79 31.42
N GLU A 293 -32.27 -4.65 31.55
CA GLU A 293 -31.63 -3.43 32.09
C GLU A 293 -31.97 -2.20 31.25
N ASP A 294 -31.83 -2.29 29.92
CA ASP A 294 -32.16 -1.17 29.02
C ASP A 294 -33.67 -0.82 29.09
N LYS A 295 -34.56 -1.82 29.17
CA LYS A 295 -36.02 -1.62 29.38
C LYS A 295 -36.32 -0.98 30.73
N ALA A 296 -35.70 -1.44 31.82
CA ALA A 296 -35.91 -0.87 33.14
C ALA A 296 -35.48 0.61 33.22
N VAL A 297 -34.43 1.00 32.48
CA VAL A 297 -34.02 2.39 32.33
C VAL A 297 -35.06 3.20 31.55
N GLU A 298 -35.61 2.64 30.46
CA GLU A 298 -36.69 3.27 29.71
C GLU A 298 -37.97 3.42 30.54
N ASP A 299 -38.33 2.40 31.32
CA ASP A 299 -39.53 2.41 32.15
C ASP A 299 -39.37 3.37 33.33
N ARG A 300 -38.17 3.48 33.92
CA ARG A 300 -37.84 4.54 34.88
C ARG A 300 -38.00 5.93 34.27
N ARG A 301 -37.61 6.10 33.00
CA ARG A 301 -37.81 7.36 32.26
C ARG A 301 -39.29 7.63 31.98
N LYS A 302 -40.08 6.60 31.67
CA LYS A 302 -41.55 6.71 31.49
C LYS A 302 -42.28 6.96 32.81
N LEU A 303 -41.75 6.50 33.95
CA LEU A 303 -42.32 6.82 35.26
C LEU A 303 -42.30 8.35 35.52
N MET A 304 -41.34 9.08 34.94
CA MET A 304 -41.37 10.54 34.99
C MET A 304 -42.56 11.14 34.22
N ASP A 305 -43.09 10.43 33.21
CA ASP A 305 -44.30 10.86 32.49
C ASP A 305 -45.56 10.74 33.37
N SER A 306 -45.58 9.93 34.43
CA SER A 306 -46.73 9.82 35.34
C SER A 306 -46.81 10.97 36.36
N MET A 307 -45.74 11.74 36.52
CA MET A 307 -45.68 12.92 37.40
C MET A 307 -46.06 14.22 36.66
N ARG A 308 -46.75 14.09 35.53
CA ARG A 308 -47.06 15.18 34.60
C ARG A 308 -48.32 15.92 35.02
N THR A 309 -48.37 17.24 34.80
CA THR A 309 -49.56 18.02 35.18
C THR A 309 -50.70 17.89 34.15
N PRO A 310 -51.98 18.05 34.54
CA PRO A 310 -53.13 17.93 33.64
C PRO A 310 -53.04 18.83 32.40
N LEU A 311 -52.52 20.06 32.55
CA LEU A 311 -52.28 20.98 31.44
C LEU A 311 -51.24 20.45 30.43
N GLN A 312 -50.19 19.78 30.94
CA GLN A 312 -49.14 19.20 30.10
C GLN A 312 -49.63 17.97 29.34
N GLU A 313 -50.60 17.22 29.88
CA GLU A 313 -51.30 16.12 29.19
C GLU A 313 -52.21 16.65 28.07
N PHE A 314 -53.01 17.68 28.36
CA PHE A 314 -53.85 18.36 27.37
C PHE A 314 -53.03 18.86 26.17
N HIS A 315 -51.88 19.50 26.43
CA HIS A 315 -50.95 19.93 25.38
C HIS A 315 -50.29 18.77 24.61
N ARG A 316 -50.20 17.56 25.18
CA ARG A 316 -49.70 16.37 24.48
C ARG A 316 -50.78 15.82 23.55
N ALA A 317 -52.01 15.67 24.06
CA ALA A 317 -53.16 15.24 23.27
C ALA A 317 -53.43 16.17 22.08
N GLN A 318 -53.31 17.49 22.27
CA GLN A 318 -53.37 18.44 21.15
C GLN A 318 -52.24 18.25 20.13
N ARG A 319 -51.00 18.03 20.58
CA ARG A 319 -49.86 17.79 19.69
C ARG A 319 -50.00 16.49 18.90
N GLU A 320 -50.47 15.43 19.54
CA GLU A 320 -50.77 14.16 18.89
C GLU A 320 -51.92 14.30 17.90
N GLY A 321 -52.98 15.03 18.27
CA GLY A 321 -54.07 15.38 17.36
C GLY A 321 -53.58 16.18 16.13
N LYS A 322 -52.72 17.17 16.33
CA LYS A 322 -52.08 17.94 15.24
C LYS A 322 -51.16 17.04 14.38
N LYS A 323 -50.43 16.11 14.99
CA LYS A 323 -49.54 15.17 14.29
C LYS A 323 -50.34 14.16 13.46
N LYS A 324 -51.47 13.66 13.98
CA LYS A 324 -52.41 12.78 13.27
C LYS A 324 -53.09 13.49 12.09
N LYS A 325 -53.40 14.78 12.22
CA LYS A 325 -53.91 15.62 11.12
C LYS A 325 -52.89 15.80 9.99
N GLY A 326 -51.61 15.55 10.25
CA GLY A 326 -50.54 15.68 9.26
C GLY A 326 -50.31 17.13 8.82
N LYS A 327 -49.39 17.32 7.87
CA LYS A 327 -49.23 18.63 7.22
C LYS A 327 -50.31 18.76 6.13
N PRO A 328 -51.07 19.87 6.06
CA PRO A 328 -51.99 20.08 4.96
C PRO A 328 -51.22 20.07 3.65
N ARG A 329 -51.68 19.27 2.68
CA ARG A 329 -51.15 19.27 1.32
C ARG A 329 -51.91 20.34 0.54
N LEU A 330 -51.19 21.20 -0.18
CA LEU A 330 -51.83 22.16 -1.09
C LEU A 330 -52.53 21.40 -2.22
N THR A 331 -53.78 21.76 -2.49
CA THR A 331 -54.53 21.24 -3.64
C THR A 331 -53.99 21.84 -4.93
N LYS A 332 -54.19 21.15 -6.05
CA LYS A 332 -53.72 21.60 -7.37
C LYS A 332 -54.27 23.00 -7.73
N GLU A 333 -55.53 23.27 -7.41
CA GLU A 333 -56.16 24.58 -7.61
C GLU A 333 -55.48 25.71 -6.80
N MET A 334 -55.01 25.41 -5.58
CA MET A 334 -54.27 26.39 -4.79
C MET A 334 -52.87 26.62 -5.37
N LEU A 335 -52.25 25.59 -5.94
CA LEU A 335 -50.97 25.72 -6.64
C LEU A 335 -51.12 26.51 -7.94
N GLU A 336 -52.22 26.33 -8.68
CA GLU A 336 -52.54 27.12 -9.87
C GLU A 336 -52.75 28.59 -9.53
N LYS A 337 -53.50 28.90 -8.47
CA LYS A 337 -53.65 30.28 -7.96
C LYS A 337 -52.32 30.89 -7.50
N ILE A 338 -51.46 30.10 -6.87
CA ILE A 338 -50.10 30.54 -6.53
C ILE A 338 -49.30 30.81 -7.82
N GLY A 339 -49.43 29.96 -8.83
CA GLY A 339 -48.84 30.12 -10.16
C GLY A 339 -49.32 31.39 -10.88
N GLU A 340 -50.61 31.70 -10.83
CA GLU A 340 -51.18 32.93 -11.39
C GLU A 340 -50.65 34.19 -10.70
N VAL A 341 -50.54 34.18 -9.37
CA VAL A 341 -49.97 35.30 -8.62
C VAL A 341 -48.48 35.45 -8.93
N MET A 342 -47.76 34.34 -9.08
CA MET A 342 -46.35 34.36 -9.51
C MET A 342 -46.21 34.91 -10.92
N ALA A 343 -47.05 34.49 -11.87
CA ALA A 343 -47.07 35.00 -13.25
C ALA A 343 -47.41 36.50 -13.29
N ARG A 344 -48.42 36.93 -12.54
CA ARG A 344 -48.83 38.34 -12.46
C ARG A 344 -47.76 39.22 -11.83
N ASN A 345 -47.03 38.72 -10.83
CA ASN A 345 -45.89 39.43 -10.25
C ASN A 345 -44.70 39.44 -11.22
N LEU A 346 -44.43 38.35 -11.93
CA LEU A 346 -43.41 38.28 -12.97
C LEU A 346 -43.69 39.27 -14.11
N GLU A 347 -44.95 39.37 -14.54
CA GLU A 347 -45.44 40.33 -15.53
C GLU A 347 -45.33 41.76 -15.00
N ARG A 348 -45.64 42.02 -13.73
CA ARG A 348 -45.41 43.33 -13.10
C ARG A 348 -43.93 43.68 -13.03
N THR A 349 -43.05 42.74 -12.73
CA THR A 349 -41.60 43.00 -12.76
C THR A 349 -41.09 43.22 -14.18
N ARG A 350 -41.63 42.50 -15.17
CA ARG A 350 -41.30 42.65 -16.59
C ARG A 350 -41.83 43.97 -17.17
N ASN A 351 -43.06 44.35 -16.82
CA ASN A 351 -43.69 45.63 -17.18
C ASN A 351 -43.23 46.80 -16.31
N GLY A 352 -42.56 46.53 -15.19
CA GLY A 352 -41.83 47.50 -14.37
C GLY A 352 -40.39 47.73 -14.85
N GLN A 353 -39.93 46.94 -15.82
CA GLN A 353 -38.63 47.09 -16.51
C GLN A 353 -38.64 47.85 -17.87
N PRO A 354 -39.60 48.72 -18.26
CA PRO A 354 -39.51 49.45 -19.53
C PRO A 354 -38.70 50.76 -19.41
N LEU A 355 -37.90 50.94 -18.35
CA LEU A 355 -37.05 52.12 -18.16
C LEU A 355 -35.54 51.83 -18.07
N LEU A 356 -35.12 50.56 -18.04
CA LEU A 356 -33.69 50.20 -18.02
C LEU A 356 -33.20 49.58 -19.34
N GLU A 357 -34.06 48.86 -20.06
CA GLU A 357 -33.68 48.24 -21.35
C GLU A 357 -33.55 49.25 -22.53
N ALA A 358 -34.10 50.46 -22.39
CA ALA A 358 -33.89 51.56 -23.36
C ALA A 358 -32.57 52.32 -23.13
N ALA A 359 -31.97 52.22 -21.93
CA ALA A 359 -30.69 52.84 -21.59
C ALA A 359 -29.48 51.94 -21.94
N GLU A 360 -29.68 50.63 -22.06
CA GLU A 360 -28.59 49.67 -22.34
C GLU A 360 -28.33 49.45 -23.84
N ARG A 361 -29.25 49.88 -24.71
CA ARG A 361 -29.07 49.80 -26.18
C ARG A 361 -28.21 50.93 -26.78
N SER A 362 -27.86 51.96 -26.01
CA SER A 362 -26.92 53.01 -26.46
C SER A 362 -25.46 52.76 -26.09
N LEU A 363 -25.13 51.66 -25.39
CA LEU A 363 -23.80 51.46 -24.78
C LEU A 363 -23.17 50.08 -24.99
N SER A 364 -23.70 49.21 -25.86
CA SER A 364 -23.18 47.84 -26.01
C SER A 364 -23.00 47.38 -27.46
N SER A 365 -22.22 48.14 -28.24
CA SER A 365 -21.51 47.61 -29.41
C SER A 365 -20.08 47.20 -29.02
N SER A 366 -19.94 46.18 -28.17
CA SER A 366 -18.71 45.37 -28.12
C SER A 366 -18.87 44.11 -27.28
N SER A 367 -18.59 42.97 -27.94
CA SER A 367 -18.07 41.70 -27.41
C SER A 367 -18.93 40.82 -26.49
N SER A 368 -19.57 39.83 -27.14
CA SER A 368 -19.42 38.37 -26.92
C SER A 368 -19.05 37.83 -25.52
N SER A 369 -19.95 37.05 -24.93
CA SER A 369 -19.88 35.57 -24.83
C SER A 369 -20.61 35.02 -23.59
N THR A 370 -21.30 33.90 -23.81
CA THR A 370 -22.27 33.21 -22.94
C THR A 370 -21.62 32.55 -21.71
N PRO A 371 -22.38 32.33 -20.61
CA PRO A 371 -22.45 30.96 -20.11
C PRO A 371 -23.83 30.49 -19.59
N ALA A 372 -24.05 29.19 -19.82
CA ALA A 372 -24.60 28.19 -18.91
C ALA A 372 -25.99 28.38 -18.26
N SER A 373 -26.88 27.46 -18.61
CA SER A 373 -27.97 26.91 -17.79
C SER A 373 -28.09 25.44 -18.20
N GLY A 374 -28.45 24.47 -17.37
CA GLY A 374 -28.95 24.46 -16.01
C GLY A 374 -29.35 23.02 -15.68
N GLU A 375 -29.42 22.71 -14.39
CA GLU A 375 -30.03 21.49 -13.87
C GLU A 375 -31.56 21.62 -13.86
N THR A 376 -32.25 20.58 -14.32
CA THR A 376 -33.70 20.39 -14.15
C THR A 376 -33.99 19.22 -13.22
N VAL A 377 -34.86 19.47 -12.24
CA VAL A 377 -35.52 18.50 -11.36
C VAL A 377 -36.93 18.22 -11.89
N VAL A 378 -37.35 16.95 -11.96
CA VAL A 378 -38.75 16.56 -12.24
C VAL A 378 -39.23 15.52 -11.21
N ALA A 379 -40.51 15.66 -10.84
CA ALA A 379 -41.29 14.97 -9.81
C ALA A 379 -41.69 13.51 -10.14
N PRO A 380 -42.22 12.72 -9.17
CA PRO A 380 -42.73 11.36 -9.40
C PRO A 380 -44.23 11.13 -9.10
N THR A 381 -44.79 10.05 -9.67
CA THR A 381 -45.66 8.97 -9.08
C THR A 381 -46.46 8.22 -10.18
N PRO A 382 -47.05 7.00 -9.98
CA PRO A 382 -46.88 5.98 -8.93
C PRO A 382 -46.81 4.50 -9.46
N THR A 383 -46.90 3.54 -8.52
CA THR A 383 -47.40 2.14 -8.58
C THR A 383 -46.42 0.94 -8.67
N GLU A 384 -46.53 0.09 -7.63
CA GLU A 384 -46.47 -1.39 -7.56
C GLU A 384 -45.16 -2.21 -7.65
N THR A 385 -44.92 -2.89 -6.52
CA THR A 385 -44.53 -4.31 -6.33
C THR A 385 -43.13 -4.80 -6.75
N THR A 386 -42.55 -5.61 -5.84
CA THR A 386 -41.60 -6.71 -6.06
C THR A 386 -40.14 -6.47 -5.59
N THR A 387 -39.89 -6.98 -4.38
CA THR A 387 -38.71 -7.71 -3.88
C THR A 387 -37.33 -7.57 -4.53
N MET A 388 -36.33 -7.41 -3.63
CA MET A 388 -35.00 -8.07 -3.58
C MET A 388 -33.76 -7.14 -3.61
N THR A 389 -33.01 -7.25 -2.50
CA THR A 389 -31.55 -7.23 -2.37
C THR A 389 -30.75 -6.01 -2.82
N ALA A 390 -30.35 -5.22 -1.82
CA ALA A 390 -29.34 -4.18 -1.89
C ALA A 390 -27.92 -4.76 -1.96
N THR A 391 -27.13 -4.28 -2.93
CA THR A 391 -25.67 -4.20 -2.82
C THR A 391 -25.28 -2.78 -3.19
N ALA A 392 -24.83 -1.99 -2.22
CA ALA A 392 -24.39 -0.61 -2.40
C ALA A 392 -22.87 -0.52 -2.24
N THR A 393 -22.24 0.07 -3.25
CA THR A 393 -20.84 0.50 -3.30
C THR A 393 -20.77 2.00 -3.00
N ALA A 394 -19.82 2.42 -2.14
CA ALA A 394 -19.07 3.69 -2.20
C ALA A 394 -18.17 3.80 -0.95
N PRO A 395 -17.16 4.71 -0.90
CA PRO A 395 -16.15 5.06 -1.89
C PRO A 395 -14.73 4.98 -1.29
N ALA A 396 -13.72 5.34 -2.09
CA ALA A 396 -12.30 5.33 -1.77
C ALA A 396 -11.87 6.38 -0.73
N GLU A 397 -10.96 6.00 0.17
CA GLU A 397 -10.04 6.89 0.87
C GLU A 397 -8.71 6.14 1.16
N GLU A 398 -7.66 6.58 0.47
CA GLU A 398 -6.24 6.75 0.85
C GLU A 398 -5.58 5.94 1.99
N THR A 399 -4.40 5.37 1.69
CA THR A 399 -3.18 5.21 2.55
C THR A 399 -3.31 4.48 3.90
N GLN A 400 -2.61 3.39 4.24
CA GLN A 400 -1.22 2.94 4.02
C GLN A 400 -1.10 1.44 4.36
N PRO A 401 -0.11 0.71 3.80
CA PRO A 401 0.33 -0.59 4.30
C PRO A 401 1.39 -0.46 5.42
N PRO A 402 1.49 -1.44 6.33
CA PRO A 402 2.80 -1.89 6.80
C PRO A 402 2.98 -3.44 6.74
N PRO A 403 4.24 -3.93 6.88
CA PRO A 403 4.78 -5.07 6.13
C PRO A 403 4.80 -6.40 6.92
N PRO A 404 5.23 -7.51 6.27
CA PRO A 404 5.07 -8.89 6.71
C PRO A 404 6.29 -9.41 7.50
N SER A 405 6.15 -10.57 8.14
CA SER A 405 7.27 -11.39 8.60
C SER A 405 6.92 -12.87 8.49
N ALA A 406 7.62 -13.56 7.59
CA ALA A 406 8.29 -14.81 7.93
C ALA A 406 9.72 -14.44 8.31
#